data_AF-A0A9N9JUM5-F1
#
_entry.id   AF-A0A9N9JUM5-F1
#
_cell.length_a   1.000
_cell.length_b   1.000
_cell.length_c   1.000
_cell.angle_alpha   90.00
_cell.angle_beta   90.00
_cell.angle_gamma   90.00
#
_symmetry.space_group_name_H-M   'P 1'
#
loop_
_entity.id
_entity.type
_entity.pdbx_description
1 polymer ?
#
loop_
_entity_poly.entity_id
_entity_poly.type
_entity_poly.pdbx_seq_one_letter_code
_entity_poly.pdbx_strand_id
1 'polypeptide(L)'
;FHFQQTPHQLNVRNRIRQLKDFITVTPDWINYAIIDEITDSFAPLIRKVEFESDAIDLKKSEQQDMLVRIGLCRKMVVSLLRMLQPKADVIKALIKRSEERLVVTGCEKSGPGDVNLYLGDIQDHIITMLQNLNHYEKILSRAHSNYLAQISVEITQLSNQTNDIINKLTMFASILLPLNVVTGLFGMNVHVPGQDDEDYKYFIGIW
;
A
#
# COMPACT_ATOMS: atom_id res chain seq x y z
N PHE A 1 -11.58 32.43 -11.10
CA PHE A 1 -11.31 32.11 -12.51
C PHE A 1 -11.02 30.63 -12.63
N HIS A 2 -11.85 29.88 -13.37
CA HIS A 2 -11.56 28.50 -13.74
C HIS A 2 -10.87 28.49 -15.09
N PHE A 3 -9.77 27.75 -15.22
CA PHE A 3 -8.99 27.68 -16.46
C PHE A 3 -9.63 26.80 -17.54
N GLN A 4 -10.65 26.00 -17.19
CA GLN A 4 -11.41 25.12 -18.09
C GLN A 4 -12.86 25.01 -17.60
N GLN A 5 -13.76 24.52 -18.47
CA GLN A 5 -15.15 24.22 -18.07
C GLN A 5 -15.15 23.15 -16.98
N THR A 6 -15.73 23.47 -15.84
CA THR A 6 -15.87 22.54 -14.72
C THR A 6 -17.23 21.85 -14.78
N PRO A 7 -17.31 20.52 -14.58
CA PRO A 7 -18.57 19.78 -14.65
C PRO A 7 -19.50 20.06 -13.44
N HIS A 8 -18.93 20.56 -12.34
CA HIS A 8 -19.65 20.73 -11.07
C HIS A 8 -20.87 21.66 -11.19
N GLN A 9 -20.76 22.81 -11.88
CA GLN A 9 -21.91 23.71 -12.03
C GLN A 9 -23.02 23.10 -12.89
N LEU A 10 -22.65 22.26 -13.86
CA LEU A 10 -23.62 21.57 -14.72
C LEU A 10 -24.37 20.50 -13.92
N ASN A 11 -23.67 19.72 -13.09
CA ASN A 11 -24.26 18.70 -12.24
C ASN A 11 -25.23 19.31 -11.22
N VAL A 12 -24.83 20.41 -10.55
CA VAL A 12 -25.72 21.15 -9.64
C VAL A 12 -26.93 21.71 -10.37
N ARG A 13 -26.75 22.28 -11.57
CA ARG A 13 -27.87 22.78 -12.39
C ARG A 13 -28.85 21.68 -12.77
N ASN A 14 -28.35 20.49 -13.09
CA ASN A 14 -29.19 19.32 -13.38
C ASN A 14 -29.94 18.84 -12.12
N ARG A 15 -29.26 18.80 -10.96
CA ARG A 15 -29.87 18.49 -9.66
C ARG A 15 -30.97 19.48 -9.29
N ILE A 16 -30.75 20.78 -9.50
CA ILE A 16 -31.78 21.83 -9.32
C ILE A 16 -33.00 21.58 -10.20
N ARG A 17 -32.80 21.24 -11.48
CA ARG A 17 -33.91 20.98 -12.41
C ARG A 17 -34.75 19.78 -11.98
N GLN A 18 -34.12 18.74 -11.44
CA GLN A 18 -34.80 17.53 -10.96
C GLN A 18 -35.57 17.77 -9.66
N LEU A 19 -35.06 18.64 -8.79
CA LEU A 19 -35.63 18.89 -7.46
C LEU A 19 -36.49 20.16 -7.38
N LYS A 20 -36.74 20.81 -8.53
CA LYS A 20 -37.42 22.10 -8.61
C LYS A 20 -38.81 22.10 -7.98
N ASP A 21 -39.50 20.96 -8.02
CA ASP A 21 -40.86 20.82 -7.49
C ASP A 21 -40.89 20.44 -6.00
N PHE A 22 -39.73 20.07 -5.42
CA PHE A 22 -39.61 19.55 -4.05
C PHE A 22 -38.81 20.46 -3.10
N ILE A 23 -38.01 21.38 -3.64
CA ILE A 23 -37.08 22.20 -2.85
C ILE A 23 -37.18 23.66 -3.24
N THR A 24 -37.26 24.54 -2.24
CA THR A 24 -37.08 25.99 -2.44
C THR A 24 -35.60 26.30 -2.62
N VAL A 25 -35.22 26.69 -3.84
CA VAL A 25 -33.83 27.02 -4.18
C VAL A 25 -33.47 28.38 -3.57
N THR A 26 -32.70 28.38 -2.49
CA THR A 26 -32.13 29.59 -1.87
C THR A 26 -30.67 29.78 -2.25
N PRO A 27 -30.10 30.99 -2.13
CA PRO A 27 -28.67 31.22 -2.35
C PRO A 27 -27.78 30.32 -1.49
N ASP A 28 -28.17 30.07 -0.24
CA ASP A 28 -27.45 29.21 0.69
C ASP A 28 -27.48 27.75 0.25
N TRP A 29 -28.64 27.26 -0.23
CA TRP A 29 -28.77 25.92 -0.78
C TRP A 29 -27.91 25.74 -2.04
N ILE A 30 -27.85 26.74 -2.92
CA ILE A 30 -26.99 26.68 -4.12
C ILE A 30 -25.51 26.59 -3.70
N ASN A 31 -25.10 27.36 -2.69
CA ASN A 31 -23.74 27.32 -2.18
C ASN A 31 -23.40 25.95 -1.58
N TYR A 32 -24.29 25.39 -0.77
CA TYR A 32 -24.18 24.01 -0.27
C TYR A 32 -24.01 23.01 -1.42
N ALA A 33 -24.93 23.01 -2.40
CA ALA A 33 -24.93 22.05 -3.49
C ALA A 33 -23.64 22.10 -4.33
N ILE A 34 -23.03 23.28 -4.50
CA ILE A 34 -21.75 23.42 -5.19
C ILE A 34 -20.60 22.82 -4.37
N ILE A 35 -20.55 23.08 -3.06
CA ILE A 35 -19.48 22.56 -2.19
C ILE A 35 -19.61 21.04 -2.04
N ASP A 36 -20.83 20.54 -1.88
CA ASP A 36 -21.17 19.12 -1.83
C ASP A 36 -20.70 18.40 -3.11
N GLU A 37 -21.09 18.90 -4.29
CA GLU A 37 -20.68 18.34 -5.58
C GLU A 37 -19.15 18.34 -5.79
N ILE A 38 -18.45 19.37 -5.31
CA ILE A 38 -16.97 19.41 -5.34
C ILE A 38 -16.40 18.35 -4.39
N THR A 39 -17.01 18.14 -3.23
CA THR A 39 -16.60 17.14 -2.25
C THR A 39 -16.82 15.72 -2.78
N ASP A 40 -17.96 15.48 -3.42
CA ASP A 40 -18.29 14.20 -4.05
C ASP A 40 -17.37 13.83 -5.21
N SER A 41 -16.72 14.81 -5.85
CA SER A 41 -15.73 14.55 -6.90
C SER A 41 -14.49 13.80 -6.40
N PHE A 42 -14.24 13.75 -5.08
CA PHE A 42 -13.18 12.94 -4.48
C PHE A 42 -13.58 11.46 -4.34
N ALA A 43 -14.88 11.13 -4.29
CA ALA A 43 -15.35 9.77 -4.05
C ALA A 43 -14.87 8.74 -5.09
N PRO A 44 -14.83 9.02 -6.42
CA PRO A 44 -14.25 8.11 -7.40
C PRO A 44 -12.76 7.81 -7.16
N LEU A 45 -12.00 8.80 -6.68
CA LEU A 45 -10.57 8.62 -6.38
C LEU A 45 -10.37 7.77 -5.14
N ILE A 46 -11.21 7.94 -4.12
CA ILE A 46 -11.19 7.12 -2.91
C ILE A 46 -11.58 5.66 -3.23
N ARG A 47 -12.61 5.44 -4.05
CA ARG A 47 -12.97 4.09 -4.53
C ARG A 47 -11.85 3.40 -5.30
N LYS A 48 -11.05 4.16 -6.06
CA LYS A 48 -9.86 3.61 -6.74
C LYS A 48 -8.79 3.17 -5.74
N VAL A 49 -8.58 3.95 -4.67
CA VAL A 49 -7.67 3.59 -3.58
C VAL A 49 -8.15 2.34 -2.85
N GLU A 50 -9.45 2.27 -2.53
CA GLU A 50 -10.09 1.12 -1.90
C GLU A 50 -9.85 -0.17 -2.69
N PHE A 51 -10.19 -0.16 -3.98
CA PHE A 51 -10.00 -1.33 -4.85
C PHE A 51 -8.53 -1.76 -4.92
N GLU A 52 -7.60 -0.81 -5.02
CA GLU A 52 -6.17 -1.12 -5.08
C GLU A 52 -5.65 -1.63 -3.72
N SER A 53 -6.11 -1.09 -2.59
CA SER A 53 -5.71 -1.60 -1.27
C SER A 53 -6.20 -3.01 -1.03
N ASP A 54 -7.44 -3.32 -1.43
CA ASP A 54 -8.02 -4.64 -1.28
C ASP A 54 -7.33 -5.66 -2.20
N ALA A 55 -6.98 -5.25 -3.42
CA ALA A 55 -6.21 -6.08 -4.35
C ALA A 55 -4.81 -6.42 -3.82
N ILE A 56 -4.17 -5.49 -3.12
CA ILE A 56 -2.88 -5.69 -2.46
C ILE A 56 -3.01 -6.65 -1.26
N ASP A 57 -4.05 -6.47 -0.43
CA ASP A 57 -4.24 -7.27 0.78
C ASP A 57 -4.62 -8.74 0.48
N LEU A 58 -5.40 -8.97 -0.57
CA LEU A 58 -5.85 -10.30 -0.98
C LEU A 58 -4.77 -11.18 -1.65
N LYS A 59 -3.49 -10.77 -1.67
CA LYS A 59 -2.33 -11.52 -2.20
C LYS A 59 -2.48 -12.09 -3.62
N LYS A 60 -3.44 -11.59 -4.42
CA LYS A 60 -3.67 -12.05 -5.81
C LYS A 60 -2.79 -11.35 -6.84
N SER A 61 -1.90 -10.47 -6.40
CA SER A 61 -0.90 -9.84 -7.25
C SER A 61 0.27 -10.80 -7.48
N GLU A 62 0.69 -10.95 -8.73
CA GLU A 62 2.03 -11.46 -9.06
C GLU A 62 3.07 -10.73 -8.19
N GLN A 63 4.04 -11.48 -7.63
CA GLN A 63 5.04 -10.93 -6.70
C GLN A 63 5.92 -9.88 -7.38
N GLN A 64 6.11 -9.98 -8.69
CA GLN A 64 6.80 -8.95 -9.46
C GLN A 64 5.99 -7.65 -9.40
N ASP A 65 6.62 -6.59 -8.89
CA ASP A 65 6.08 -5.23 -8.74
C ASP A 65 5.13 -4.93 -7.56
N MET A 66 4.95 -5.85 -6.61
CA MET A 66 4.09 -5.59 -5.44
C MET A 66 4.51 -4.33 -4.64
N LEU A 67 5.82 -4.15 -4.39
CA LEU A 67 6.34 -2.96 -3.69
C LEU A 67 6.06 -1.66 -4.45
N VAL A 68 6.17 -1.68 -5.78
CA VAL A 68 5.92 -0.51 -6.63
C VAL A 68 4.45 -0.13 -6.55
N ARG A 69 3.55 -1.11 -6.67
CA ARG A 69 2.10 -0.90 -6.55
C ARG A 69 1.71 -0.34 -5.18
N ILE A 70 2.24 -0.93 -4.10
CA ILE A 70 2.06 -0.41 -2.73
C ILE A 70 2.52 1.04 -2.63
N GLY A 71 3.71 1.36 -3.16
CA GLY A 71 4.26 2.71 -3.15
C GLY A 71 3.40 3.73 -3.91
N LEU A 72 2.92 3.36 -5.10
CA LEU A 72 2.02 4.21 -5.91
C LEU A 72 0.68 4.45 -5.21
N CYS A 73 0.07 3.40 -4.65
CA CYS A 73 -1.19 3.52 -3.93
C CYS A 73 -1.04 4.39 -2.67
N ARG A 74 0.03 4.20 -1.88
CA ARG A 74 0.34 5.08 -0.73
C ARG A 74 0.53 6.53 -1.15
N LYS A 75 1.18 6.79 -2.28
CA LYS A 75 1.35 8.14 -2.82
C LYS A 75 0.00 8.78 -3.16
N MET A 76 -0.93 8.02 -3.73
CA MET A 76 -2.29 8.48 -4.00
C MET A 76 -3.04 8.82 -2.70
N VAL A 77 -2.99 7.93 -1.69
CA VAL A 77 -3.60 8.15 -0.37
C VAL A 77 -3.09 9.44 0.28
N VAL A 78 -1.77 9.59 0.35
CA VAL A 78 -1.13 10.78 0.96
C VAL A 78 -1.49 12.05 0.19
N SER A 79 -1.58 11.98 -1.13
CA SER A 79 -2.01 13.12 -1.95
C SER A 79 -3.45 13.53 -1.64
N LEU A 80 -4.37 12.55 -1.53
CA LEU A 80 -5.77 12.81 -1.19
C LEU A 80 -5.90 13.39 0.23
N LEU A 81 -5.21 12.82 1.22
CA LEU A 81 -5.18 13.34 2.58
C LEU A 81 -4.73 14.81 2.62
N ARG A 82 -3.66 15.15 1.90
CA ARG A 82 -3.14 16.53 1.82
C ARG A 82 -4.13 17.51 1.18
N MET A 83 -4.99 17.04 0.27
CA MET A 83 -6.01 17.87 -0.39
C MET A 83 -7.28 18.02 0.45
N LEU A 84 -7.69 16.98 1.19
CA LEU A 84 -8.92 16.95 1.97
C LEU A 84 -8.77 17.56 3.37
N GLN A 85 -7.63 17.37 4.04
CA GLN A 85 -7.42 17.87 5.41
C GLN A 85 -7.67 19.38 5.55
N PRO A 86 -7.06 20.27 4.73
CA PRO A 86 -7.31 21.70 4.86
C PRO A 86 -8.76 22.08 4.56
N LYS A 87 -9.48 21.30 3.76
CA LYS A 87 -10.90 21.55 3.45
C LYS A 87 -11.77 21.28 4.68
N ALA A 88 -11.49 20.20 5.41
CA ALA A 88 -12.18 19.89 6.67
C ALA A 88 -12.04 21.05 7.67
N ASP A 89 -10.82 21.59 7.81
CA ASP A 89 -10.54 22.71 8.72
C ASP A 89 -11.27 24.00 8.30
N VAL A 90 -11.34 24.28 7.00
CA VAL A 90 -12.08 25.44 6.47
C VAL A 90 -13.58 25.30 6.74
N ILE A 91 -14.18 24.15 6.47
CA ILE A 91 -15.61 23.92 6.73
C ILE A 91 -15.90 24.03 8.24
N LYS A 92 -15.04 23.44 9.08
CA LYS A 92 -15.13 23.56 10.53
C LYS A 92 -15.07 25.02 11.01
N ALA A 93 -14.16 25.80 10.44
CA ALA A 93 -14.04 27.23 10.76
C ALA A 93 -15.27 28.03 10.28
N LEU A 94 -15.86 27.67 9.14
CA LEU A 94 -17.08 28.30 8.63
C LEU A 94 -18.29 28.03 9.53
N ILE A 95 -18.50 26.77 9.94
CA ILE A 95 -19.57 26.39 10.89
C ILE A 95 -19.45 27.17 12.19
N LYS A 96 -18.25 27.21 12.77
CA LYS A 96 -18.01 27.96 14.01
C LYS A 96 -18.35 29.45 13.85
N ARG A 97 -17.96 30.04 12.72
CA ARG A 97 -18.19 31.47 12.46
C ARG A 97 -19.64 31.80 12.11
N SER A 98 -20.40 30.88 11.52
CA SER A 98 -21.84 31.05 11.30
C SER A 98 -22.58 31.01 12.64
N GLU A 99 -22.24 30.07 13.52
CA GLU A 99 -22.77 30.02 14.90
C GLU A 99 -22.52 31.32 15.68
N GLU A 100 -21.29 31.83 15.67
CA GLU A 100 -20.94 33.09 16.35
C GLU A 100 -21.73 34.30 15.84
N ARG A 101 -21.99 34.40 14.52
CA ARG A 101 -22.78 35.50 13.94
C ARG A 101 -24.26 35.42 14.31
N LEU A 102 -24.81 34.21 14.43
CA LEU A 102 -26.20 34.00 14.85
C LEU A 102 -26.42 34.49 16.27
N VAL A 103 -25.47 34.21 17.18
CA VAL A 103 -25.51 34.69 18.57
C VAL A 103 -25.47 36.21 18.67
N VAL A 104 -24.64 36.88 17.85
CA VAL A 104 -24.45 38.34 17.91
C VAL A 104 -25.61 39.14 17.29
N THR A 105 -26.23 38.64 16.22
CA THR A 105 -27.21 39.42 15.45
C THR A 105 -28.66 39.27 15.91
N GLY A 106 -28.97 38.29 16.77
CA GLY A 106 -30.33 38.05 17.27
C GLY A 106 -31.40 37.85 16.18
N CYS A 107 -30.98 37.69 14.92
CA CYS A 107 -31.86 37.66 13.76
C CYS A 107 -32.24 36.22 13.44
N GLU A 108 -33.43 35.82 13.90
CA GLU A 108 -34.17 34.62 13.53
C GLU A 108 -34.64 34.60 12.05
N LYS A 109 -34.36 35.66 11.27
CA LYS A 109 -35.01 35.94 9.98
C LYS A 109 -34.47 35.14 8.78
N SER A 110 -33.41 34.38 8.95
CA SER A 110 -32.98 33.35 8.01
C SER A 110 -32.79 32.10 8.86
N GLY A 111 -33.65 31.09 8.70
CA GLY A 111 -33.76 29.94 9.59
C GLY A 111 -32.37 29.41 10.02
N PRO A 112 -32.00 29.49 11.31
CA PRO A 112 -30.65 29.15 11.78
C PRO A 112 -30.26 27.67 11.60
N GLY A 113 -31.22 26.80 11.28
CA GLY A 113 -31.01 25.36 11.14
C GLY A 113 -30.40 24.94 9.81
N ASP A 114 -30.80 25.57 8.70
CA ASP A 114 -30.57 24.96 7.38
C ASP A 114 -29.11 25.06 6.95
N VAL A 115 -28.45 26.23 7.13
CA VAL A 115 -27.07 26.44 6.70
C VAL A 115 -26.06 25.65 7.54
N ASN A 116 -26.24 25.62 8.86
CA ASN A 116 -25.37 24.83 9.74
C ASN A 116 -25.57 23.32 9.49
N LEU A 117 -26.79 22.88 9.21
CA LEU A 117 -27.07 21.50 8.82
C LEU A 117 -26.37 21.14 7.50
N TYR A 118 -26.47 21.99 6.48
CA TYR A 118 -25.79 21.81 5.19
C TYR A 118 -24.26 21.75 5.32
N LEU A 119 -23.67 22.63 6.12
CA LEU A 119 -22.23 22.62 6.36
C LEU A 119 -21.79 21.43 7.21
N GLY A 120 -22.62 21.00 8.16
CA GLY A 120 -22.42 19.79 8.96
C GLY A 120 -22.38 18.53 8.10
N ASP A 121 -23.32 18.38 7.16
CA ASP A 121 -23.37 17.29 6.19
C ASP A 121 -22.06 17.20 5.36
N ILE A 122 -21.61 18.34 4.82
CA ILE A 122 -20.33 18.43 4.09
C ILE A 122 -19.14 18.06 5.01
N GLN A 123 -19.16 18.54 6.25
CA GLN A 123 -18.11 18.23 7.22
C GLN A 123 -18.04 16.73 7.49
N ASP A 124 -19.19 16.10 7.73
CA ASP A 124 -19.28 14.66 7.98
C ASP A 124 -18.79 13.87 6.76
N HIS A 125 -19.21 14.25 5.55
CA HIS A 125 -18.69 13.66 4.31
C HIS A 125 -17.16 13.71 4.22
N ILE A 126 -16.56 14.88 4.46
CA ILE A 126 -15.09 15.03 4.42
C ILE A 126 -14.42 14.19 5.52
N ILE A 127 -14.97 14.19 6.74
CA ILE A 127 -14.42 13.42 7.86
C ILE A 127 -14.47 11.92 7.55
N THR A 128 -15.58 11.41 7.03
CA THR A 128 -15.70 10.01 6.61
C THR A 128 -14.67 9.67 5.54
N MET A 129 -14.50 10.52 4.52
CA MET A 129 -13.47 10.34 3.49
C MET A 129 -12.05 10.29 4.07
N LEU A 130 -11.74 11.18 5.03
CA LEU A 130 -10.45 11.19 5.72
C LEU A 130 -10.24 9.93 6.57
N GLN A 131 -11.27 9.45 7.26
CA GLN A 131 -11.20 8.20 8.03
C GLN A 131 -10.93 7.00 7.12
N ASN A 132 -11.60 6.91 5.97
CA ASN A 132 -11.37 5.86 4.98
C ASN A 132 -9.94 5.90 4.44
N LEU A 133 -9.43 7.08 4.08
CA LEU A 133 -8.05 7.22 3.62
C LEU A 133 -7.02 6.82 4.67
N ASN A 134 -7.24 7.18 5.94
CA ASN A 134 -6.39 6.75 7.05
C ASN A 134 -6.47 5.23 7.28
N HIS A 135 -7.63 4.62 7.05
CA HIS A 135 -7.80 3.18 7.11
C HIS A 135 -6.98 2.47 6.01
N TYR A 136 -7.09 2.94 4.75
CA TYR A 136 -6.32 2.38 3.64
C TYR A 136 -4.81 2.60 3.81
N GLU A 137 -4.37 3.74 4.37
CA GLU A 137 -2.95 3.95 4.71
C GLU A 137 -2.43 2.84 5.64
N LYS A 138 -3.20 2.50 6.68
CA LYS A 138 -2.85 1.46 7.65
C LYS A 138 -2.79 0.08 7.01
N ILE A 139 -3.75 -0.25 6.15
CA ILE A 139 -3.74 -1.53 5.39
C ILE A 139 -2.48 -1.60 4.53
N LEU A 140 -2.21 -0.57 3.72
CA LEU A 140 -1.04 -0.52 2.86
C LEU A 140 0.28 -0.58 3.64
N SER A 141 0.34 0.05 4.82
CA SER A 141 1.51 0.00 5.71
C SER A 141 1.79 -1.42 6.23
N ARG A 142 0.73 -2.14 6.62
CA ARG A 142 0.81 -3.54 7.04
C ARG A 142 1.20 -4.44 5.88
N ALA A 143 0.57 -4.28 4.72
CA ALA A 143 0.89 -5.05 3.52
C ALA A 143 2.35 -4.87 3.10
N HIS A 144 2.87 -3.63 3.15
CA HIS A 144 4.27 -3.34 2.89
C HIS A 144 5.21 -4.12 3.82
N SER A 145 4.97 -4.02 5.14
CA SER A 145 5.78 -4.71 6.15
C SER A 145 5.73 -6.23 5.99
N ASN A 146 4.53 -6.78 5.74
CA ASN A 146 4.32 -8.20 5.54
C ASN A 146 5.06 -8.71 4.30
N TYR A 147 5.06 -7.94 3.21
CA TYR A 147 5.74 -8.32 1.98
C TYR A 147 7.27 -8.34 2.14
N LEU A 148 7.84 -7.34 2.82
CA LEU A 148 9.27 -7.34 3.14
C LEU A 148 9.66 -8.52 4.04
N ALA A 149 8.83 -8.86 5.02
CA ALA A 149 9.04 -10.04 5.85
C ALA A 149 9.00 -11.34 5.03
N GLN A 150 8.07 -11.44 4.08
CA GLN A 150 7.97 -12.60 3.18
C GLN A 150 9.22 -12.75 2.31
N ILE A 151 9.72 -11.66 1.70
CA ILE A 151 10.98 -11.68 0.94
C ILE A 151 12.15 -12.13 1.82
N SER A 152 12.24 -11.62 3.05
CA SER A 152 13.30 -12.00 3.99
C SER A 152 13.29 -13.50 4.32
N VAL A 153 12.09 -14.06 4.54
CA VAL A 153 11.90 -15.50 4.74
C VAL A 153 12.32 -16.28 3.50
N GLU A 154 11.92 -15.85 2.31
CA GLU A 154 12.26 -16.49 1.03
C GLU A 154 13.78 -16.51 0.81
N ILE A 155 14.46 -15.38 1.01
CA ILE A 155 15.94 -15.29 0.92
C ILE A 155 16.60 -16.24 1.93
N THR A 156 16.08 -16.29 3.16
CA THR A 156 16.62 -17.18 4.21
C THR A 156 16.46 -18.64 3.83
N GLN A 157 15.31 -19.03 3.28
CA GLN A 157 15.06 -20.40 2.80
C GLN A 157 15.97 -20.77 1.64
N LEU A 158 16.14 -19.88 0.65
CA LEU A 158 17.05 -20.09 -0.48
C LEU A 158 18.50 -20.21 -0.02
N SER A 159 18.91 -19.41 0.97
CA SER A 159 20.23 -19.50 1.60
C SER A 159 20.46 -20.86 2.27
N ASN A 160 19.48 -21.33 3.05
CA ASN A 160 19.56 -22.65 3.70
C ASN A 160 19.62 -23.78 2.67
N GLN A 161 18.81 -23.73 1.62
CA GLN A 161 18.87 -24.71 0.53
C GLN A 161 20.22 -24.70 -0.18
N THR A 162 20.79 -23.51 -0.41
CA THR A 162 22.12 -23.36 -1.00
C THR A 162 23.19 -23.97 -0.10
N ASN A 163 23.12 -23.71 1.21
CA ASN A 163 24.03 -24.30 2.20
C ASN A 163 23.92 -25.84 2.22
N ASP A 164 22.71 -26.39 2.13
CA ASP A 164 22.50 -27.84 2.06
C ASP A 164 23.13 -28.45 0.80
N ILE A 165 23.00 -27.79 -0.35
CA ILE A 165 23.63 -28.22 -1.60
C ILE A 165 25.15 -28.15 -1.48
N ILE A 166 25.70 -27.07 -0.92
CA ILE A 166 27.15 -26.91 -0.67
C ILE A 166 27.66 -28.00 0.28
N ASN A 167 26.94 -28.31 1.34
CA ASN A 167 27.29 -29.36 2.29
C ASN A 167 27.35 -30.73 1.62
N LYS A 168 26.35 -31.07 0.78
CA LYS A 168 26.35 -32.31 0.01
C LYS A 168 27.52 -32.38 -0.97
N LEU A 169 27.80 -31.31 -1.71
CA LEU A 169 28.93 -31.25 -2.64
C LEU A 169 30.27 -31.41 -1.90
N THR A 170 30.41 -30.75 -0.74
CA THR A 170 31.60 -30.84 0.11
C THR A 170 31.82 -32.25 0.66
N MET A 171 30.75 -32.96 1.03
CA MET A 171 30.81 -34.37 1.43
C MET A 171 31.33 -35.27 0.29
N PHE A 172 30.87 -35.06 -0.95
CA PHE A 172 31.42 -35.81 -2.09
C PHE A 172 32.88 -35.45 -2.36
N ALA A 173 33.24 -34.16 -2.28
CA ALA A 173 34.61 -33.70 -2.46
C ALA A 173 35.56 -34.27 -1.40
N SER A 174 35.16 -34.34 -0.13
CA SER A 174 36.00 -34.88 0.95
C SER A 174 36.30 -36.37 0.80
N ILE A 175 35.43 -37.14 0.13
CA ILE A 175 35.67 -38.55 -0.20
C ILE A 175 36.56 -38.67 -1.44
N LEU A 176 36.29 -37.87 -2.47
CA LEU A 176 37.03 -37.94 -3.75
C LEU A 176 38.46 -37.42 -3.65
N LEU A 177 38.72 -36.40 -2.82
CA LEU A 177 40.06 -35.82 -2.66
C LEU A 177 41.14 -36.83 -2.21
N PRO A 178 41.00 -37.56 -1.08
CA PRO A 178 41.99 -38.55 -0.68
C PRO A 178 42.07 -39.72 -1.67
N LEU A 179 40.94 -40.14 -2.26
CA LEU A 179 40.93 -41.19 -3.29
C LEU A 179 41.72 -40.78 -4.54
N ASN A 180 41.61 -39.53 -4.97
CA ASN A 180 42.40 -38.96 -6.06
C ASN A 180 43.90 -38.89 -5.72
N VAL A 181 44.26 -38.62 -4.46
CA VAL A 181 45.66 -38.65 -4.01
C VAL A 181 46.22 -40.07 -4.10
N VAL A 182 45.48 -41.08 -3.62
CA VAL A 182 45.91 -42.49 -3.68
C VAL A 182 46.05 -42.94 -5.13
N THR A 183 45.02 -42.76 -5.95
CA THR A 183 45.06 -43.16 -7.38
C THR A 183 46.12 -42.39 -8.16
N GLY A 184 46.35 -41.11 -7.84
CA GLY A 184 47.43 -40.30 -8.40
C GLY A 184 48.81 -40.90 -8.08
N LEU A 185 49.05 -41.29 -6.83
CA LEU A 185 50.32 -41.89 -6.39
C LEU A 185 50.61 -43.20 -7.14
N PHE A 186 49.62 -44.08 -7.27
CA PHE A 186 49.75 -45.34 -8.02
C PHE A 186 49.80 -45.18 -9.54
N GLY A 187 49.39 -44.03 -10.08
CA GLY A 187 49.45 -43.72 -11.51
C GLY A 187 50.78 -43.09 -11.97
N MET A 188 51.68 -42.75 -11.03
CA MET A 188 52.99 -42.19 -11.35
C MET A 188 53.97 -43.30 -11.77
N ASN A 189 54.84 -43.02 -12.76
CA ASN A 189 55.87 -43.95 -13.22
C ASN A 189 57.07 -44.01 -12.24
N VAL A 190 56.80 -44.18 -10.96
CA VAL A 190 57.77 -44.29 -9.87
C VAL A 190 57.44 -45.54 -9.08
N HIS A 191 58.46 -46.31 -8.69
CA HIS A 191 58.28 -47.53 -7.91
C HIS A 191 57.53 -47.23 -6.61
N VAL A 192 56.32 -47.78 -6.47
CA VAL A 192 55.48 -47.56 -5.30
C VAL A 192 55.85 -48.56 -4.21
N PRO A 193 55.91 -48.13 -2.94
CA PRO A 193 56.19 -49.04 -1.83
C PRO A 193 55.13 -50.16 -1.77
N GLY A 194 55.59 -51.42 -1.73
CA GLY A 194 54.74 -52.62 -1.78
C GLY A 194 54.52 -53.22 -3.19
N GLN A 195 55.14 -52.68 -4.24
CA GLN A 195 54.98 -53.17 -5.62
C GLN A 195 55.62 -54.55 -5.90
N ASP A 196 56.71 -54.88 -5.20
CA ASP A 196 57.47 -56.14 -5.39
C ASP A 196 57.32 -57.13 -4.21
N ASP A 197 56.42 -56.86 -3.26
CA ASP A 197 56.22 -57.66 -2.05
C ASP A 197 54.91 -58.50 -2.17
N GLU A 198 54.98 -59.82 -1.96
CA GLU A 198 53.80 -60.72 -2.07
C GLU A 198 52.85 -60.64 -0.85
N ASP A 199 53.26 -59.93 0.22
CA ASP A 199 52.57 -59.91 1.51
C ASP A 199 51.74 -58.61 1.69
N TYR A 200 50.43 -58.74 1.95
CA TYR A 200 49.50 -57.60 2.05
C TYR A 200 49.72 -56.71 3.30
N LYS A 201 50.72 -57.01 4.13
CA LYS A 201 51.06 -56.28 5.35
C LYS A 201 51.26 -54.79 5.11
N TYR A 202 51.77 -54.41 3.94
CA TYR A 202 51.97 -53.01 3.57
C TYR A 202 50.66 -52.20 3.54
N PHE A 203 49.57 -52.79 3.05
CA PHE A 203 48.26 -52.12 2.97
C PHE A 203 47.59 -51.94 4.33
N ILE A 204 47.88 -52.82 5.30
CA ILE A 204 47.29 -52.76 6.64
C ILE A 204 47.96 -51.68 7.50
N GLY A 205 49.22 -51.31 7.22
CA GLY A 205 49.96 -50.31 7.99
C GLY A 205 49.60 -48.85 7.73
N ILE A 206 48.69 -48.57 6.79
CA ILE A 206 48.33 -47.20 6.34
C ILE A 206 46.91 -46.78 6.80
N TRP A 207 46.16 -47.66 7.46
CA TRP A 207 44.83 -47.35 8.03
C TRP A 207 44.86 -47.11 9.54
#